data_AF-A0A7L8V105-F1
#
_entry.id   AF-A0A7L8V105-F1
#
_cell.length_a   1.000
_cell.length_b   1.000
_cell.length_c   1.000
_cell.angle_alpha   90.00
_cell.angle_beta   90.00
_cell.angle_gamma   90.00
#
_symmetry.space_group_name_H-M   'P 1'
#
loop_
_entity.id
_entity.type
_entity.pdbx_description
1 polymer ?
#
loop_
_entity_poly.entity_id
_entity_poly.type
_entity_poly.pdbx_seq_one_letter_code
_entity_poly.pdbx_strand_id
1 'polypeptide(L)'
;MSVILLFSVLLFHLSVKQWLLLLLAIFLATIGEYAVSLFWNGRRQREIDVMTNRMLATQNNEEPRGVLAEPQSPYYDLINAFNQLQSYVKHMQSTMQRDLANYQSLLTSLPVGVIHVNRRHIIDVFNQTAADLLAVDRPETPIAESLVIRQFALSELITQTFNTQQNQQAILNLAVDNGMKQYEVSTFYQKGDVQHAEVMIILYDLTTVLQIERMQSDFLANASHELKTPLTAITGFIETLQGPAGEDATTRQQFLQIVSDEAQRLSLLVNDILSLSRAQQRDDTLQKELTISDMIDKQWEQIGTLYTDKAITLRNDVPRDFVVHSIYADVNTILQNLLVNAVKYNVQGGSIQVTAFKDHQYWQLNIKDTGIGIPTSQQSRIFERFYRGDESRQRKIANGTGLGLAIVNEIVSKHNGTIKVQSQVGVGTVMSMTMPL
;
A
#
# COMPACT_ATOMS: atom_id res chain seq x y z
N MET A 1 -25.94 -94.00 -19.06
CA MET A 1 -25.98 -95.26 -18.28
C MET A 1 -25.18 -96.39 -18.94
N SER A 2 -25.18 -96.50 -20.27
CA SER A 2 -24.56 -97.63 -20.99
C SER A 2 -23.02 -97.65 -21.00
N VAL A 3 -22.35 -96.49 -20.94
CA VAL A 3 -20.87 -96.41 -20.93
C VAL A 3 -20.26 -96.87 -19.60
N ILE A 4 -20.96 -96.61 -18.48
CA ILE A 4 -20.51 -96.98 -17.13
C ILE A 4 -20.61 -98.50 -16.93
N LEU A 5 -21.64 -99.14 -17.48
CA LEU A 5 -21.82 -100.59 -17.48
C LEU A 5 -20.81 -101.31 -18.40
N LEU A 6 -20.42 -100.70 -19.53
CA LEU A 6 -19.39 -101.26 -20.41
C LEU A 6 -17.99 -101.18 -19.78
N PHE A 7 -17.70 -100.11 -19.03
CA PHE A 7 -16.46 -99.95 -18.30
C PHE A 7 -16.33 -100.96 -17.14
N SER A 8 -17.43 -101.26 -16.44
CA SER A 8 -17.40 -102.20 -15.30
C SER A 8 -17.15 -103.65 -15.72
N VAL A 9 -17.64 -104.07 -16.89
CA VAL A 9 -17.42 -105.43 -17.43
C VAL A 9 -15.97 -105.60 -17.91
N LEU A 10 -15.38 -104.57 -18.51
CA LEU A 10 -13.97 -104.58 -18.93
C LEU A 10 -13.00 -104.62 -17.75
N LEU A 11 -13.36 -104.00 -16.61
CA LEU A 11 -12.56 -103.99 -15.38
C LEU A 11 -12.46 -105.36 -14.69
N PHE A 12 -13.46 -106.23 -14.90
CA PHE A 12 -13.53 -107.56 -14.26
C PHE A 12 -12.62 -108.61 -14.92
N HIS A 13 -12.19 -108.39 -16.17
CA HIS A 13 -11.28 -109.28 -16.92
C HIS A 13 -9.81 -108.87 -16.89
N LEU A 14 -9.46 -107.80 -16.17
CA LEU A 14 -8.08 -107.31 -16.10
C LEU A 14 -7.25 -108.14 -15.12
N SER A 15 -6.07 -108.55 -15.58
CA SER A 15 -5.06 -109.17 -14.73
C SER A 15 -4.58 -108.20 -13.65
N VAL A 16 -4.07 -108.72 -12.53
CA VAL A 16 -3.50 -107.92 -11.42
C VAL A 16 -2.47 -106.89 -11.91
N LYS A 17 -1.67 -107.23 -12.94
CA LYS A 17 -0.71 -106.32 -13.57
C LYS A 17 -1.38 -105.12 -14.27
N GLN A 18 -2.53 -105.32 -14.92
CA GLN A 18 -3.26 -104.25 -15.59
C GLN A 18 -3.95 -103.31 -14.60
N TRP A 19 -4.44 -103.83 -13.46
CA TRP A 19 -4.95 -103.00 -12.37
C TRP A 19 -3.86 -102.11 -11.75
N LEU A 20 -2.66 -102.64 -11.55
CA LEU A 20 -1.51 -101.86 -11.06
C LEU A 20 -1.10 -100.75 -12.04
N LEU A 21 -1.12 -101.02 -13.35
CA LEU A 21 -0.82 -100.00 -14.37
C LEU A 21 -1.88 -98.90 -14.42
N LEU A 22 -3.17 -99.24 -14.27
CA LEU A 22 -4.26 -98.26 -14.21
C LEU A 22 -4.14 -97.37 -12.96
N LEU A 23 -3.87 -97.96 -11.80
CA LEU A 23 -3.65 -97.19 -10.57
C LEU A 23 -2.43 -96.28 -10.66
N LEU A 24 -1.34 -96.74 -11.28
CA LEU A 24 -0.16 -95.92 -11.54
C LEU A 24 -0.46 -94.75 -12.49
N ALA A 25 -1.24 -94.99 -13.55
CA ALA A 25 -1.63 -93.94 -14.50
C ALA A 25 -2.52 -92.88 -13.86
N ILE A 26 -3.48 -93.29 -13.02
CA ILE A 26 -4.33 -92.36 -12.27
C ILE A 26 -3.49 -91.56 -11.27
N PHE A 27 -2.54 -92.20 -10.57
CA PHE A 27 -1.65 -91.53 -9.63
C PHE A 27 -0.73 -90.51 -10.31
N LEU A 28 -0.20 -90.83 -11.49
CA LEU A 28 0.60 -89.88 -12.28
C LEU A 28 -0.25 -88.72 -12.81
N ALA A 29 -1.49 -88.99 -13.22
CA ALA A 29 -2.42 -87.95 -13.68
C ALA A 29 -2.79 -86.97 -12.56
N THR A 30 -3.09 -87.47 -11.35
CA THR A 30 -3.42 -86.60 -10.21
C THR A 30 -2.21 -85.79 -9.75
N ILE A 31 -1.01 -86.36 -9.78
CA ILE A 31 0.23 -85.60 -9.52
C ILE A 31 0.44 -84.51 -10.57
N GLY A 32 0.22 -84.82 -11.85
CA GLY A 32 0.32 -83.86 -12.94
C GLY A 32 -0.68 -82.70 -12.77
N GLU A 33 -1.94 -83.03 -12.47
CA GLU A 33 -2.99 -82.04 -12.23
C GLU A 33 -2.71 -81.18 -10.99
N TYR A 34 -2.19 -81.78 -9.92
CA TYR A 34 -1.78 -81.07 -8.72
C TYR A 34 -0.59 -80.14 -8.98
N ALA A 35 0.42 -80.58 -9.73
CA ALA A 35 1.58 -79.77 -10.11
C ALA A 35 1.18 -78.58 -10.99
N VAL A 36 0.29 -78.79 -11.96
CA VAL A 36 -0.29 -77.72 -12.80
C VAL A 36 -1.08 -76.74 -11.92
N SER A 37 -1.91 -77.22 -11.00
CA SER A 37 -2.66 -76.38 -10.06
C SER A 37 -1.76 -75.53 -9.16
N LEU A 38 -0.68 -76.11 -8.61
CA LEU A 38 0.31 -75.39 -7.82
C LEU A 38 1.04 -74.32 -8.65
N PHE A 39 1.39 -74.62 -9.90
CA PHE A 39 2.02 -73.66 -10.80
C PHE A 39 1.10 -72.46 -11.10
N TRP A 40 -0.17 -72.71 -11.42
CA TRP A 40 -1.16 -71.65 -11.63
C TRP A 40 -1.46 -70.85 -10.36
N ASN A 41 -1.52 -71.50 -9.19
CA ASN A 41 -1.67 -70.83 -7.89
C ASN A 41 -0.51 -69.89 -7.59
N GLY A 42 0.73 -70.34 -7.80
CA GLY A 42 1.91 -69.51 -7.57
C GLY A 42 1.96 -68.28 -8.48
N ARG A 43 1.53 -68.41 -9.74
CA ARG A 43 1.41 -67.28 -10.66
C ARG A 43 0.33 -66.29 -10.24
N ARG A 44 -0.85 -66.79 -9.84
CA ARG A 44 -1.95 -65.96 -9.32
C ARG A 44 -1.54 -65.14 -8.09
N GLN A 45 -0.80 -65.76 -7.16
CA GLN A 45 -0.41 -65.08 -5.93
C GLN A 45 0.58 -63.94 -6.15
N ARG A 46 1.52 -64.11 -7.10
CA ARG A 46 2.46 -63.03 -7.46
C ARG A 46 1.76 -61.81 -8.04
N GLU A 47 0.73 -61.99 -8.86
CA GLU A 47 -0.03 -60.86 -9.43
C GLU A 47 -0.77 -60.09 -8.33
N ILE A 48 -1.37 -60.79 -7.37
CA ILE A 48 -2.02 -60.19 -6.19
C ILE A 48 -0.99 -59.47 -5.31
N ASP A 49 0.15 -60.10 -5.00
CA ASP A 49 1.19 -59.52 -4.15
C ASP A 49 1.75 -58.23 -4.76
N VAL A 50 1.92 -58.16 -6.09
CA VAL A 50 2.33 -56.93 -6.78
C VAL A 50 1.28 -55.84 -6.65
N MET A 51 -0.01 -56.16 -6.75
CA MET A 51 -1.09 -55.20 -6.53
C MET A 51 -1.14 -54.72 -5.07
N THR A 52 -1.03 -55.63 -4.10
CA THR A 52 -1.03 -55.31 -2.67
C THR A 52 0.16 -54.43 -2.28
N ASN A 53 1.37 -54.77 -2.73
CA ASN A 53 2.57 -53.98 -2.44
C ASN A 53 2.49 -52.58 -3.07
N ARG A 54 1.90 -52.44 -4.26
CA ARG A 54 1.71 -51.13 -4.90
C ARG A 54 0.59 -50.31 -4.25
N MET A 55 -0.44 -50.96 -3.72
CA MET A 55 -1.48 -50.31 -2.91
C MET A 55 -0.87 -49.70 -1.63
N LEU A 56 0.01 -50.44 -0.96
CA LEU A 56 0.75 -49.95 0.20
C LEU A 56 1.71 -48.79 -0.17
N ALA A 57 2.39 -48.87 -1.32
CA ALA A 57 3.25 -47.78 -1.79
C ALA A 57 2.46 -46.50 -2.13
N THR A 58 1.23 -46.61 -2.65
CA THR A 58 0.37 -45.45 -2.95
C THR A 58 -0.06 -44.71 -1.68
N GLN A 59 -0.20 -45.40 -0.54
CA GLN A 59 -0.46 -44.75 0.76
C GLN A 59 0.72 -43.89 1.25
N ASN A 60 1.94 -44.20 0.80
CA ASN A 60 3.16 -43.51 1.21
C ASN A 60 3.59 -42.40 0.23
N ASN A 61 2.71 -42.00 -0.70
CA ASN A 61 2.95 -40.91 -1.65
C ASN A 61 4.12 -41.15 -2.64
N GLU A 62 4.53 -42.40 -2.83
CA GLU A 62 5.54 -42.79 -3.82
C GLU A 62 4.91 -42.91 -5.22
N GLU A 63 5.59 -42.45 -6.28
CA GLU A 63 5.05 -42.50 -7.65
C GLU A 63 4.83 -43.94 -8.13
N PRO A 64 3.58 -44.43 -8.26
CA PRO A 64 3.35 -45.78 -8.73
C PRO A 64 3.38 -45.77 -10.25
N ARG A 65 4.31 -46.52 -10.86
CA ARG A 65 4.18 -46.89 -12.27
C ARG A 65 2.94 -47.78 -12.41
N GLY A 66 2.06 -47.47 -13.36
CA GLY A 66 0.84 -48.24 -13.62
C GLY A 66 1.12 -49.74 -13.73
N VAL A 67 0.17 -50.56 -13.28
CA VAL A 67 0.26 -52.01 -13.45
C VAL A 67 -0.06 -52.31 -14.91
N LEU A 68 0.90 -52.89 -15.64
CA LEU A 68 0.67 -53.31 -17.03
C LEU A 68 -0.38 -54.42 -17.01
N ALA A 69 -1.54 -54.17 -17.61
CA ALA A 69 -2.59 -55.15 -17.77
C ALA A 69 -2.26 -56.03 -18.99
N GLU A 70 -1.83 -57.27 -18.77
CA GLU A 70 -1.69 -58.23 -19.86
C GLU A 70 -3.09 -58.61 -20.37
N PRO A 71 -3.41 -58.48 -21.68
CA PRO A 71 -4.75 -58.72 -22.22
C PRO A 71 -5.31 -60.15 -21.99
N GLN A 72 -4.43 -61.10 -21.63
CA GLN A 72 -4.78 -62.49 -21.36
C GLN A 72 -4.93 -62.79 -19.85
N SER A 73 -4.71 -61.81 -18.96
CA SER A 73 -4.86 -62.02 -17.52
C SER A 73 -6.34 -62.09 -17.12
N PRO A 74 -6.74 -63.05 -16.28
CA PRO A 74 -8.10 -63.09 -15.71
C PRO A 74 -8.42 -61.89 -14.80
N TYR A 75 -7.42 -61.05 -14.47
CA TYR A 75 -7.57 -59.85 -13.65
C TYR A 75 -7.49 -58.55 -14.45
N TYR A 76 -7.51 -58.61 -15.79
CA TYR A 76 -7.37 -57.44 -16.67
C TYR A 76 -8.32 -56.28 -16.30
N ASP A 77 -9.61 -56.56 -16.10
CA ASP A 77 -10.61 -55.54 -15.75
C ASP A 77 -10.36 -54.92 -14.37
N LEU A 78 -9.90 -55.73 -13.41
CA LEU A 78 -9.55 -55.27 -12.07
C LEU A 78 -8.31 -54.36 -12.10
N ILE A 79 -7.29 -54.73 -12.88
CA ILE A 79 -6.07 -53.94 -13.05
C ILE A 79 -6.40 -52.58 -13.71
N ASN A 80 -7.30 -52.57 -14.70
CA ASN A 80 -7.72 -51.33 -15.36
C ASN A 80 -8.57 -50.44 -14.44
N ALA A 81 -9.53 -51.01 -13.71
CA ALA A 81 -10.30 -50.27 -12.71
C ALA A 81 -9.39 -49.69 -11.61
N PHE A 82 -8.37 -50.44 -11.20
CA PHE A 82 -7.36 -49.98 -10.25
C PHE A 82 -6.53 -48.82 -10.81
N ASN A 83 -6.00 -48.94 -12.03
CA ASN A 83 -5.23 -47.88 -12.69
C ASN A 83 -6.07 -46.58 -12.87
N GLN A 84 -7.37 -46.72 -13.15
CA GLN A 84 -8.30 -45.58 -13.24
C GLN A 84 -8.50 -44.91 -11.88
N LEU A 85 -8.73 -45.68 -10.82
CA LEU A 85 -8.87 -45.14 -9.45
C LEU A 85 -7.61 -44.41 -9.01
N GLN A 86 -6.43 -45.00 -9.25
CA GLN A 86 -5.15 -44.35 -8.94
C GLN A 86 -4.99 -43.01 -9.68
N SER A 87 -5.32 -42.99 -10.97
CA SER A 87 -5.26 -41.76 -11.77
C SER A 87 -6.22 -40.70 -11.24
N TYR A 88 -7.43 -41.09 -10.84
CA TYR A 88 -8.42 -40.21 -10.24
C TYR A 88 -7.94 -39.61 -8.90
N VAL A 89 -7.41 -40.43 -7.99
CA VAL A 89 -6.88 -39.98 -6.70
C VAL A 89 -5.70 -39.02 -6.88
N LYS A 90 -4.74 -39.35 -7.76
CA LYS A 90 -3.61 -38.46 -8.09
C LYS A 90 -4.10 -37.13 -8.63
N HIS A 91 -5.06 -37.16 -9.55
CA HIS A 91 -5.63 -35.94 -10.12
C HIS A 91 -6.28 -35.08 -9.03
N MET A 92 -7.13 -35.68 -8.18
CA MET A 92 -7.78 -35.01 -7.06
C MET A 92 -6.77 -34.39 -6.09
N GLN A 93 -5.74 -35.13 -5.66
CA GLN A 93 -4.68 -34.61 -4.78
C GLN A 93 -3.92 -33.43 -5.42
N SER A 94 -3.52 -33.57 -6.70
CA SER A 94 -2.81 -32.50 -7.41
C SER A 94 -3.67 -31.25 -7.59
N THR A 95 -4.98 -31.41 -7.76
CA THR A 95 -5.93 -30.29 -7.84
C THR A 95 -6.06 -29.62 -6.48
N MET A 96 -6.27 -30.39 -5.40
CA MET A 96 -6.33 -29.83 -4.04
C MET A 96 -5.04 -29.10 -3.64
N GLN A 97 -3.87 -29.64 -3.99
CA GLN A 97 -2.58 -28.98 -3.72
C GLN A 97 -2.45 -27.66 -4.49
N ARG A 98 -2.86 -27.65 -5.76
CA ARG A 98 -2.88 -26.41 -6.57
C ARG A 98 -3.84 -25.39 -5.99
N ASP A 99 -5.04 -25.81 -5.60
CA ASP A 99 -6.04 -24.92 -5.01
C ASP A 99 -5.52 -24.33 -3.69
N LEU A 100 -4.93 -25.16 -2.81
CA LEU A 100 -4.36 -24.70 -1.55
C LEU A 100 -3.19 -23.72 -1.75
N ALA A 101 -2.31 -23.98 -2.72
CA ALA A 101 -1.24 -23.07 -3.09
C ALA A 101 -1.79 -21.74 -3.64
N ASN A 102 -2.83 -21.79 -4.48
CA ASN A 102 -3.50 -20.61 -5.01
C ASN A 102 -4.16 -19.79 -3.89
N TYR A 103 -4.87 -20.42 -2.96
CA TYR A 103 -5.48 -19.74 -1.81
C TYR A 103 -4.44 -19.05 -0.93
N GLN A 104 -3.33 -19.72 -0.62
CA GLN A 104 -2.23 -19.13 0.14
C GLN A 104 -1.64 -17.92 -0.58
N SER A 105 -1.39 -18.04 -1.89
CA SER A 105 -0.85 -16.95 -2.70
C SER A 105 -1.79 -15.74 -2.72
N LEU A 106 -3.09 -15.96 -2.87
CA LEU A 106 -4.09 -14.89 -2.85
C LEU A 106 -4.05 -14.15 -1.50
N LEU A 107 -4.12 -14.88 -0.38
CA LEU A 107 -4.08 -14.27 0.97
C LEU A 107 -2.81 -13.46 1.22
N THR A 108 -1.66 -13.89 0.69
CA THR A 108 -0.39 -13.15 0.82
C THR A 108 -0.28 -11.93 -0.09
N SER A 109 -0.99 -11.92 -1.22
CA SER A 109 -0.93 -10.81 -2.19
C SER A 109 -1.93 -9.68 -1.92
N LEU A 110 -2.88 -9.90 -1.01
CA LEU A 110 -3.92 -8.91 -0.71
C LEU A 110 -3.33 -7.70 0.04
N PRO A 111 -3.64 -6.46 -0.39
CA PRO A 111 -3.24 -5.24 0.32
C PRO A 111 -4.07 -4.97 1.59
N VAL A 112 -4.86 -5.95 2.02
CA VAL A 112 -5.68 -5.91 3.23
C VAL A 112 -5.17 -6.94 4.24
N GLY A 113 -5.21 -6.60 5.52
CA GLY A 113 -5.01 -7.56 6.59
C GLY A 113 -6.23 -8.48 6.69
N VAL A 114 -6.00 -9.79 6.72
CA VAL A 114 -7.07 -10.79 6.89
C VAL A 114 -6.75 -11.63 8.11
N ILE A 115 -7.70 -11.65 9.05
CA ILE A 115 -7.62 -12.43 10.28
C ILE A 115 -8.91 -13.24 10.40
N HIS A 116 -8.80 -14.50 10.81
CA HIS A 116 -9.95 -15.33 11.12
C HIS A 116 -9.89 -15.76 12.59
N VAL A 117 -11.02 -15.66 13.28
CA VAL A 117 -11.16 -15.98 14.68
C VAL A 117 -12.34 -16.92 14.88
N ASN A 118 -12.11 -18.04 15.54
CA ASN A 118 -13.18 -19.00 15.85
C ASN A 118 -13.90 -18.66 17.18
N ARG A 119 -14.99 -19.40 17.50
CA ARG A 119 -15.77 -19.23 18.76
C ARG A 119 -14.96 -19.27 20.07
N ARG A 120 -13.77 -19.88 20.07
CA ARG A 120 -12.91 -19.97 21.26
C ARG A 120 -11.95 -18.78 21.37
N HIS A 121 -12.12 -17.75 20.53
CA HIS A 121 -11.20 -16.63 20.39
C HIS A 121 -9.79 -17.11 20.03
N ILE A 122 -9.68 -18.10 19.15
CA ILE A 122 -8.41 -18.58 18.61
C ILE A 122 -8.32 -18.12 17.16
N ILE A 123 -7.20 -17.49 16.83
CA ILE A 123 -6.80 -17.11 15.48
C ILE A 123 -6.23 -18.35 14.78
N ASP A 124 -6.76 -18.70 13.62
CA ASP A 124 -6.31 -19.82 12.77
C ASP A 124 -5.87 -19.35 11.37
N VAL A 125 -6.37 -18.21 10.89
CA VAL A 125 -5.87 -17.53 9.68
C VAL A 125 -5.37 -16.14 10.05
N PHE A 126 -4.15 -15.84 9.61
CA PHE A 126 -3.53 -14.53 9.77
C PHE A 126 -2.55 -14.32 8.60
N ASN A 127 -2.85 -13.38 7.70
CA ASN A 127 -2.00 -13.13 6.53
C ASN A 127 -0.82 -12.19 6.87
N GLN A 128 0.14 -12.08 5.94
CA GLN A 128 1.33 -11.24 6.15
C GLN A 128 0.97 -9.76 6.30
N THR A 129 0.03 -9.26 5.48
CA THR A 129 -0.41 -7.87 5.54
C THR A 129 -0.99 -7.52 6.90
N ALA A 130 -1.77 -8.40 7.55
CA ALA A 130 -2.26 -8.17 8.91
C ALA A 130 -1.12 -8.06 9.93
N ALA A 131 -0.04 -8.81 9.75
CA ALA A 131 1.15 -8.77 10.59
C ALA A 131 1.83 -7.40 10.49
N ASP A 132 2.03 -6.94 9.26
CA ASP A 132 2.66 -5.66 8.96
C ASP A 132 1.78 -4.48 9.43
N LEU A 133 0.46 -4.56 9.24
CA LEU A 133 -0.48 -3.52 9.66
C LEU A 133 -0.60 -3.40 11.18
N LEU A 134 -0.55 -4.52 11.91
CA LEU A 134 -0.65 -4.54 13.38
C LEU A 134 0.73 -4.49 14.08
N ALA A 135 1.83 -4.52 13.33
CA ALA A 135 3.21 -4.64 13.81
C ALA A 135 3.40 -5.80 14.80
N VAL A 136 2.91 -6.97 14.42
CA VAL A 136 3.04 -8.21 15.20
C VAL A 136 3.69 -9.30 14.36
N ASP A 137 4.38 -10.23 15.01
CA ASP A 137 4.87 -11.43 14.34
C ASP A 137 3.69 -12.29 13.89
N ARG A 138 3.75 -12.77 12.63
CA ARG A 138 2.71 -13.63 12.08
C ARG A 138 2.68 -14.95 12.86
N PRO A 139 1.53 -15.35 13.45
CA PRO A 139 1.42 -16.62 14.14
C PRO A 139 1.47 -17.77 13.13
N GLU A 140 2.38 -18.72 13.33
CA GLU A 140 2.47 -19.95 12.51
C GLU A 140 1.51 -21.05 12.99
N THR A 141 1.08 -20.97 14.24
CA THR A 141 0.16 -21.93 14.88
C THR A 141 -1.05 -21.21 15.45
N PRO A 142 -2.21 -21.91 15.57
CA PRO A 142 -3.39 -21.31 16.17
C PRO A 142 -3.11 -20.77 17.58
N ILE A 143 -3.44 -19.50 17.80
CA ILE A 143 -3.11 -18.77 19.04
C ILE A 143 -4.32 -17.98 19.54
N ALA A 144 -4.41 -17.74 20.85
CA ALA A 144 -5.47 -16.93 21.43
C ALA A 144 -5.40 -15.48 20.91
N GLU A 145 -6.57 -14.94 20.52
CA GLU A 145 -6.77 -13.58 20.00
C GLU A 145 -6.10 -12.53 20.91
N SER A 146 -6.30 -12.66 22.22
CA SER A 146 -5.82 -11.72 23.24
C SER A 146 -4.30 -11.64 23.37
N LEU A 147 -3.55 -12.60 22.82
CA LEU A 147 -2.08 -12.58 22.83
C LEU A 147 -1.51 -11.78 21.66
N VAL A 148 -2.25 -11.73 20.55
CA VAL A 148 -1.84 -11.09 19.29
C VAL A 148 -2.49 -9.71 19.15
N ILE A 149 -3.80 -9.63 19.30
CA ILE A 149 -4.57 -8.38 19.20
C ILE A 149 -4.61 -7.73 20.57
N ARG A 150 -3.76 -6.72 20.76
CA ARG A 150 -3.66 -5.97 22.03
C ARG A 150 -4.48 -4.68 22.01
N GLN A 151 -4.99 -4.30 20.84
CA GLN A 151 -5.77 -3.09 20.66
C GLN A 151 -7.20 -3.31 21.13
N PHE A 152 -7.56 -2.65 22.24
CA PHE A 152 -8.87 -2.77 22.87
C PHE A 152 -10.03 -2.56 21.88
N ALA A 153 -9.95 -1.51 21.05
CA ALA A 153 -10.99 -1.16 20.08
C ALA A 153 -11.26 -2.28 19.05
N LEU A 154 -10.21 -2.99 18.63
CA LEU A 154 -10.35 -4.11 17.68
C LEU A 154 -10.99 -5.33 18.35
N SER A 155 -10.53 -5.69 19.55
CA SER A 155 -11.11 -6.81 20.29
C SER A 155 -12.56 -6.57 20.71
N GLU A 156 -12.92 -5.32 21.03
CA GLU A 156 -14.30 -4.93 21.30
C GLU A 156 -15.19 -5.15 20.07
N LEU A 157 -14.76 -4.74 18.88
CA LEU A 157 -15.50 -4.93 17.63
C LEU A 157 -15.71 -6.42 17.31
N ILE A 158 -14.67 -7.25 17.52
CA ILE A 158 -14.74 -8.71 17.35
C ILE A 158 -15.76 -9.31 18.33
N THR A 159 -15.69 -8.92 19.60
CA THR A 159 -16.60 -9.37 20.65
C THR A 159 -18.06 -8.96 20.35
N GLN A 160 -18.27 -7.73 19.90
CA GLN A 160 -19.59 -7.23 19.47
C GLN A 160 -20.13 -8.06 18.30
N THR A 161 -19.29 -8.44 17.35
CA THR A 161 -19.67 -9.28 16.21
C THR A 161 -20.11 -10.67 16.64
N PHE A 162 -19.37 -11.30 17.56
CA PHE A 162 -19.78 -12.60 18.13
C PHE A 162 -21.10 -12.52 18.88
N ASN A 163 -21.32 -11.45 19.66
CA ASN A 163 -22.52 -11.27 20.47
C ASN A 163 -23.76 -10.94 19.62
N THR A 164 -23.61 -10.06 18.63
CA THR A 164 -24.71 -9.60 17.77
C THR A 164 -25.01 -10.56 16.62
N GLN A 165 -24.04 -11.38 16.22
CA GLN A 165 -24.10 -12.26 15.04
C GLN A 165 -24.38 -11.48 13.75
N GLN A 166 -23.99 -10.20 13.71
CA GLN A 166 -24.14 -9.32 12.57
C GLN A 166 -22.78 -8.75 12.18
N ASN A 167 -22.60 -8.54 10.88
CA ASN A 167 -21.38 -7.92 10.36
C ASN A 167 -21.24 -6.50 10.94
N GLN A 168 -20.05 -6.16 11.43
CA GLN A 168 -19.74 -4.81 11.91
C GLN A 168 -18.70 -4.17 11.02
N GLN A 169 -18.78 -2.85 10.88
CA GLN A 169 -17.80 -2.05 10.15
C GLN A 169 -17.53 -0.77 10.95
N ALA A 170 -16.26 -0.49 11.22
CA ALA A 170 -15.87 0.70 11.96
C ALA A 170 -14.49 1.19 11.52
N ILE A 171 -14.28 2.51 11.57
CA ILE A 171 -12.96 3.12 11.45
C ILE A 171 -12.37 3.22 12.86
N LEU A 172 -11.30 2.47 13.11
CA LEU A 172 -10.64 2.39 14.41
C LEU A 172 -9.30 3.13 14.38
N ASN A 173 -9.02 3.85 15.47
CA ASN A 173 -7.70 4.43 15.72
C ASN A 173 -6.89 3.42 16.53
N LEU A 174 -5.94 2.76 15.88
CA LEU A 174 -5.12 1.74 16.51
C LEU A 174 -3.71 2.30 16.79
N ALA A 175 -3.23 2.08 18.00
CA ALA A 175 -1.84 2.31 18.34
C ALA A 175 -0.99 1.15 17.79
N VAL A 176 -0.08 1.46 16.88
CA VAL A 176 0.84 0.50 16.26
C VAL A 176 2.24 1.09 16.34
N ASP A 177 3.18 0.32 16.89
CA ASP A 177 4.53 0.77 17.27
C ASP A 177 4.53 2.02 18.18
N ASN A 178 4.88 3.19 17.62
CA ASN A 178 4.97 4.51 18.25
C ASN A 178 4.02 5.53 17.59
N GLY A 179 3.05 5.08 16.79
CA GLY A 179 2.14 5.93 16.03
C GLY A 179 0.68 5.54 16.17
N MET A 180 -0.20 6.52 16.00
CA MET A 180 -1.63 6.27 15.82
C MET A 180 -1.93 6.15 14.33
N LYS A 181 -2.46 5.00 13.92
CA LYS A 181 -2.92 4.74 12.55
C LYS A 181 -4.43 4.53 12.54
N GLN A 182 -5.05 4.82 11.41
CA GLN A 182 -6.49 4.71 11.23
C GLN A 182 -6.80 3.56 10.26
N TYR A 183 -7.55 2.59 10.75
CA TYR A 183 -7.90 1.40 9.98
C TYR A 183 -9.40 1.30 9.82
N GLU A 184 -9.85 1.02 8.61
CA GLU A 184 -11.17 0.48 8.40
C GLU A 184 -11.15 -1.00 8.71
N VAL A 185 -11.98 -1.39 9.68
CA VAL A 185 -12.11 -2.78 10.12
C VAL A 185 -13.52 -3.26 9.80
N SER A 186 -13.59 -4.27 8.96
CA SER A 186 -14.82 -4.99 8.64
C SER A 186 -14.76 -6.37 9.25
N THR A 187 -15.78 -6.73 10.02
CA THR A 187 -15.91 -8.03 10.68
C THR A 187 -17.15 -8.72 10.13
N PHE A 188 -16.96 -9.94 9.65
CA PHE A 188 -18.00 -10.73 9.01
C PHE A 188 -18.29 -11.94 9.88
N TYR A 189 -19.52 -12.03 10.36
CA TYR A 189 -19.98 -13.20 11.12
C TYR A 189 -20.40 -14.30 10.14
N GLN A 190 -19.65 -15.40 10.13
CA GLN A 190 -19.97 -16.57 9.34
C GLN A 190 -20.63 -17.63 10.22
N LYS A 191 -21.88 -17.95 9.88
CA LYS A 191 -22.64 -19.00 10.55
C LYS A 191 -22.22 -20.36 9.96
N GLY A 192 -21.18 -20.97 10.53
CA GLY A 192 -20.85 -22.37 10.25
C GLY A 192 -21.88 -23.34 10.85
N ASP A 193 -21.71 -24.64 10.56
CA ASP A 193 -22.48 -25.70 11.22
C ASP A 193 -22.28 -25.62 12.74
N VAL A 194 -23.28 -26.02 13.54
CA VAL A 194 -23.63 -25.63 14.94
C VAL A 194 -22.48 -25.38 15.95
N GLN A 195 -21.24 -25.81 15.67
CA GLN A 195 -20.01 -25.58 16.45
C GLN A 195 -18.98 -24.57 15.86
N HIS A 196 -19.17 -24.05 14.64
CA HIS A 196 -18.17 -23.26 13.89
C HIS A 196 -18.64 -21.83 13.59
N ALA A 197 -19.15 -21.06 14.57
CA ALA A 197 -19.26 -19.62 14.29
C ALA A 197 -17.86 -19.02 14.23
N GLU A 198 -17.65 -18.28 13.18
CA GLU A 198 -16.35 -17.80 12.77
C GLU A 198 -16.50 -16.31 12.43
N VAL A 199 -15.53 -15.51 12.86
CA VAL A 199 -15.47 -14.09 12.54
C VAL A 199 -14.26 -13.87 11.64
N MET A 200 -14.52 -13.47 10.40
CA MET A 200 -13.49 -12.99 9.50
C MET A 200 -13.33 -11.49 9.67
N ILE A 201 -12.12 -11.03 9.84
CA ILE A 201 -11.75 -9.63 10.05
C ILE A 201 -10.91 -9.19 8.86
N ILE A 202 -11.30 -8.08 8.25
CA ILE A 202 -10.56 -7.43 7.19
C ILE A 202 -10.12 -6.07 7.71
N LEU A 203 -8.82 -5.80 7.67
CA LEU A 203 -8.21 -4.53 8.04
C LEU A 203 -7.68 -3.83 6.79
N TYR A 204 -8.07 -2.57 6.62
CA TYR A 204 -7.58 -1.72 5.55
C TYR A 204 -7.02 -0.42 6.13
N ASP A 205 -5.79 -0.06 5.78
CA ASP A 205 -5.15 1.16 6.28
C ASP A 205 -5.69 2.39 5.54
N LEU A 206 -6.45 3.22 6.24
CA LEU A 206 -6.99 4.48 5.74
C LEU A 206 -6.18 5.69 6.20
N THR A 207 -5.06 5.51 6.89
CA THR A 207 -4.30 6.60 7.53
C THR A 207 -3.95 7.70 6.54
N THR A 208 -3.32 7.35 5.42
CA THR A 208 -2.91 8.33 4.40
C THR A 208 -4.11 9.00 3.74
N VAL A 209 -5.17 8.24 3.45
CA VAL A 209 -6.39 8.76 2.80
C VAL A 209 -7.07 9.78 3.69
N LEU A 210 -7.36 9.42 4.94
CA LEU A 210 -8.00 10.31 5.90
C LEU A 210 -7.12 11.51 6.27
N GLN A 211 -5.79 11.33 6.29
CA GLN A 211 -4.87 12.45 6.48
C GLN A 211 -4.96 13.45 5.32
N ILE A 212 -5.02 12.98 4.07
CA ILE A 212 -5.20 13.84 2.90
C ILE A 212 -6.55 14.56 2.94
N GLU A 213 -7.63 13.85 3.26
CA GLU A 213 -8.96 14.44 3.40
C GLU A 213 -9.00 15.52 4.48
N ARG A 214 -8.40 15.27 5.66
CA ARG A 214 -8.26 16.28 6.73
C ARG A 214 -7.48 17.49 6.26
N MET A 215 -6.33 17.30 5.62
CA MET A 215 -5.51 18.40 5.09
C MET A 215 -6.28 19.23 4.03
N GLN A 216 -7.12 18.61 3.21
CA GLN A 216 -7.99 19.31 2.26
C GLN A 216 -9.10 20.10 2.97
N SER A 217 -9.76 19.50 3.95
CA SER A 217 -10.80 20.16 4.74
C SER A 217 -10.24 21.36 5.51
N ASP A 218 -9.11 21.20 6.18
CA ASP A 218 -8.42 22.27 6.93
C ASP A 218 -7.98 23.39 5.99
N PHE A 219 -7.52 23.06 4.77
CA PHE A 219 -7.22 24.05 3.75
C PHE A 219 -8.45 24.87 3.35
N LEU A 220 -9.59 24.23 3.09
CA LEU A 220 -10.82 24.93 2.72
C LEU A 220 -11.34 25.82 3.85
N ALA A 221 -11.28 25.34 5.09
CA ALA A 221 -11.65 26.10 6.27
C ALA A 221 -10.76 27.34 6.44
N ASN A 222 -9.43 27.16 6.38
CA ASN A 222 -8.45 28.25 6.52
C ASN A 222 -8.55 29.26 5.38
N ALA A 223 -8.72 28.80 4.14
CA ALA A 223 -8.94 29.66 2.98
C ALA A 223 -10.19 30.53 3.16
N SER A 224 -11.29 29.92 3.63
CA SER A 224 -12.55 30.63 3.88
C SER A 224 -12.38 31.70 4.96
N HIS A 225 -11.65 31.38 6.04
CA HIS A 225 -11.33 32.35 7.09
C HIS A 225 -10.47 33.51 6.59
N GLU A 226 -9.36 33.22 5.90
CA GLU A 226 -8.44 34.24 5.38
C GLU A 226 -9.06 35.10 4.26
N LEU A 227 -10.09 34.61 3.56
CA LEU A 227 -10.88 35.41 2.62
C LEU A 227 -11.93 36.28 3.32
N LYS A 228 -12.60 35.76 4.36
CA LYS A 228 -13.68 36.46 5.06
C LYS A 228 -13.19 37.70 5.80
N THR A 229 -11.99 37.65 6.40
CA THR A 229 -11.41 38.77 7.15
C THR A 229 -11.19 40.03 6.30
N PRO A 230 -10.41 40.01 5.19
CA PRO A 230 -10.23 41.18 4.32
C PRO A 230 -11.56 41.63 3.70
N LEU A 231 -12.44 40.69 3.31
CA LEU A 231 -13.74 41.03 2.76
C LEU A 231 -14.60 41.82 3.76
N THR A 232 -14.64 41.37 5.03
CA THR A 232 -15.40 42.04 6.10
C THR A 232 -14.81 43.43 6.40
N ALA A 233 -13.48 43.55 6.39
CA ALA A 233 -12.81 44.85 6.56
C ALA A 233 -13.17 45.82 5.42
N ILE A 234 -13.08 45.37 4.17
CA ILE A 234 -13.47 46.15 2.98
C ILE A 234 -14.92 46.62 3.10
N THR A 235 -15.85 45.72 3.40
CA THR A 235 -17.26 46.08 3.56
C THR A 235 -17.47 47.09 4.68
N GLY A 236 -16.88 46.88 5.86
CA GLY A 236 -17.02 47.80 7.00
C GLY A 236 -16.42 49.18 6.75
N PHE A 237 -15.28 49.29 6.06
CA PHE A 237 -14.72 50.58 5.68
C PHE A 237 -15.55 51.28 4.60
N ILE A 238 -16.11 50.55 3.64
CA ILE A 238 -17.06 51.10 2.66
C ILE A 238 -18.31 51.63 3.36
N GLU A 239 -18.90 50.89 4.30
CA GLU A 239 -20.04 51.36 5.10
C GLU A 239 -19.70 52.63 5.90
N THR A 240 -18.50 52.68 6.47
CA THR A 240 -18.02 53.86 7.21
C THR A 240 -17.83 55.07 6.29
N LEU A 241 -17.31 54.84 5.08
CA LEU A 241 -17.14 55.85 4.02
C LEU A 241 -18.49 56.37 3.47
N GLN A 242 -19.55 55.56 3.55
CA GLN A 242 -20.90 56.01 3.18
C GLN A 242 -21.55 56.88 4.26
N GLY A 243 -20.98 56.91 5.48
CA GLY A 243 -21.42 57.76 6.59
C GLY A 243 -20.65 59.08 6.71
N PRO A 244 -20.72 59.75 7.89
CA PRO A 244 -20.10 61.06 8.11
C PRO A 244 -18.58 61.09 7.91
N ALA A 245 -17.90 59.95 8.09
CA ALA A 245 -16.46 59.84 7.87
C ALA A 245 -16.05 59.99 6.40
N GLY A 246 -17.00 59.79 5.46
CA GLY A 246 -16.79 60.07 4.05
C GLY A 246 -16.77 61.55 3.71
N GLU A 247 -17.27 62.43 4.58
CA GLU A 247 -17.31 63.88 4.33
C GLU A 247 -15.95 64.53 4.60
N ASP A 248 -15.19 64.02 5.57
CA ASP A 248 -13.81 64.46 5.82
C ASP A 248 -12.84 63.88 4.78
N ALA A 249 -12.18 64.77 4.03
CA ALA A 249 -11.25 64.39 2.98
C ALA A 249 -10.05 63.57 3.50
N THR A 250 -9.57 63.84 4.72
CA THR A 250 -8.41 63.14 5.27
C THR A 250 -8.74 61.72 5.69
N THR A 251 -9.83 61.54 6.45
CA THR A 251 -10.35 60.23 6.86
C THR A 251 -10.77 59.39 5.65
N ARG A 252 -11.43 60.00 4.66
CA ARG A 252 -11.80 59.33 3.41
C ARG A 252 -10.60 58.75 2.68
N GLN A 253 -9.52 59.52 2.53
CA GLN A 253 -8.30 59.06 1.86
C GLN A 253 -7.66 57.88 2.62
N GLN A 254 -7.63 57.93 3.96
CA GLN A 254 -7.10 56.85 4.78
C GLN A 254 -7.90 55.55 4.62
N PHE A 255 -9.23 55.63 4.67
CA PHE A 255 -10.08 54.44 4.51
C PHE A 255 -10.04 53.87 3.09
N LEU A 256 -9.98 54.72 2.06
CA LEU A 256 -9.78 54.27 0.68
C LEU A 256 -8.44 53.54 0.51
N GLN A 257 -7.38 54.01 1.17
CA GLN A 257 -6.10 53.31 1.16
C GLN A 257 -6.22 51.92 1.80
N ILE A 258 -6.87 51.82 2.97
CA ILE A 258 -7.07 50.52 3.64
C ILE A 258 -7.90 49.56 2.77
N VAL A 259 -8.97 50.05 2.13
CA VAL A 259 -9.78 49.25 1.20
C VAL A 259 -8.93 48.75 0.02
N SER A 260 -8.09 49.61 -0.56
CA SER A 260 -7.18 49.23 -1.64
C SER A 260 -6.18 48.16 -1.20
N ASP A 261 -5.58 48.32 -0.02
CA ASP A 261 -4.59 47.39 0.52
C ASP A 261 -5.21 46.01 0.80
N GLU A 262 -6.41 45.96 1.40
CA GLU A 262 -7.12 44.70 1.64
C GLU A 262 -7.62 44.05 0.35
N ALA A 263 -8.05 44.82 -0.65
CA ALA A 263 -8.42 44.29 -1.96
C ALA A 263 -7.22 43.67 -2.69
N GLN A 264 -6.06 44.33 -2.64
CA GLN A 264 -4.82 43.78 -3.17
C GLN A 264 -4.40 42.51 -2.43
N ARG A 265 -4.53 42.48 -1.09
CA ARG A 265 -4.27 41.28 -0.29
C ARG A 265 -5.20 40.12 -0.69
N LEU A 266 -6.49 40.38 -0.86
CA LEU A 266 -7.45 39.37 -1.29
C LEU A 266 -7.13 38.85 -2.71
N SER A 267 -6.73 39.72 -3.62
CA SER A 267 -6.29 39.32 -4.96
C SER A 267 -5.07 38.40 -4.93
N LEU A 268 -4.06 38.73 -4.13
CA LEU A 268 -2.88 37.87 -3.92
C LEU A 268 -3.28 36.50 -3.35
N LEU A 269 -4.17 36.47 -2.35
CA LEU A 269 -4.65 35.23 -1.75
C LEU A 269 -5.37 34.32 -2.76
N VAL A 270 -6.24 34.90 -3.59
CA VAL A 270 -6.94 34.16 -4.65
C VAL A 270 -5.95 33.61 -5.67
N ASN A 271 -4.97 34.41 -6.10
CA ASN A 271 -3.93 33.96 -7.03
C ASN A 271 -3.06 32.84 -6.45
N ASP A 272 -2.74 32.89 -5.15
CA ASP A 272 -2.00 31.84 -4.46
C ASP A 272 -2.79 30.52 -4.42
N ILE A 273 -4.09 30.58 -4.12
CA ILE A 273 -4.99 29.40 -4.13
C ILE A 273 -5.07 28.79 -5.54
N LEU A 274 -5.23 29.61 -6.58
CA LEU A 274 -5.26 29.15 -7.97
C LEU A 274 -3.92 28.54 -8.39
N SER A 275 -2.81 29.12 -7.94
CA SER A 275 -1.46 28.61 -8.22
C SER A 275 -1.23 27.26 -7.55
N LEU A 276 -1.70 27.08 -6.32
CA LEU A 276 -1.63 25.80 -5.62
C LEU A 276 -2.47 24.71 -6.31
N SER A 277 -3.68 25.05 -6.76
CA SER A 277 -4.53 24.15 -7.54
C SER A 277 -3.87 23.71 -8.86
N ARG A 278 -3.23 24.65 -9.58
CA ARG A 278 -2.47 24.35 -10.81
C ARG A 278 -1.22 23.52 -10.53
N ALA A 279 -0.53 23.77 -9.40
CA ALA A 279 0.64 22.97 -9.02
C ALA A 279 0.27 21.49 -8.81
N GLN A 280 -0.92 21.20 -8.27
CA GLN A 280 -1.41 19.83 -8.09
C GLN A 280 -1.80 19.14 -9.40
N GLN A 281 -2.16 19.90 -10.43
CA GLN A 281 -2.46 19.34 -11.75
C GLN A 281 -1.16 18.95 -12.47
N ARG A 282 -1.07 17.68 -12.90
CA ARG A 282 -0.04 17.22 -13.83
C ARG A 282 -0.43 17.64 -15.25
N ASP A 283 -0.28 18.92 -15.55
CA ASP A 283 -0.24 19.35 -16.95
C ASP A 283 1.17 19.13 -17.50
N ASP A 284 1.25 18.39 -18.61
CA ASP A 284 2.44 18.20 -19.46
C ASP A 284 2.87 19.55 -20.05
N THR A 285 3.48 20.37 -19.20
CA THR A 285 4.06 21.64 -19.60
C THR A 285 5.46 21.35 -20.14
N LEU A 286 5.68 21.74 -21.39
CA LEU A 286 6.95 21.51 -22.09
C LEU A 286 8.10 22.12 -21.29
N GLN A 287 9.06 21.28 -20.88
CA GLN A 287 10.32 21.72 -20.32
C GLN A 287 11.11 22.52 -21.35
N LYS A 288 11.81 23.57 -20.91
CA LYS A 288 12.65 24.43 -21.74
C LYS A 288 14.00 24.61 -21.07
N GLU A 289 14.99 24.97 -21.85
CA GLU A 289 16.27 25.47 -21.32
C GLU A 289 16.02 26.83 -20.65
N LEU A 290 16.35 26.91 -19.36
CA LEU A 290 16.18 28.10 -18.54
C LEU A 290 17.53 28.57 -18.01
N THR A 291 17.88 29.82 -18.30
CA THR A 291 19.02 30.49 -17.67
C THR A 291 18.59 31.05 -16.31
N ILE A 292 18.98 30.38 -15.23
CA ILE A 292 18.51 30.74 -13.86
C ILE A 292 18.98 32.13 -13.46
N SER A 293 20.21 32.52 -13.81
CA SER A 293 20.74 33.86 -13.53
C SER A 293 19.82 34.97 -14.08
N ASP A 294 19.35 34.85 -15.32
CA ASP A 294 18.52 35.87 -15.96
C ASP A 294 17.10 35.92 -15.37
N MET A 295 16.58 34.78 -14.94
CA MET A 295 15.28 34.72 -14.24
C MET A 295 15.37 35.45 -12.90
N ILE A 296 16.47 35.29 -12.16
CA ILE A 296 16.66 35.99 -10.89
C ILE A 296 16.82 37.50 -11.12
N ASP A 297 17.57 37.92 -12.14
CA ASP A 297 17.74 39.33 -12.51
C ASP A 297 16.37 40.00 -12.79
N LYS A 298 15.52 39.35 -13.58
CA LYS A 298 14.15 39.82 -13.84
C LYS A 298 13.30 39.92 -12.58
N GLN A 299 13.45 38.98 -11.65
CA GLN A 299 12.73 39.02 -10.37
C GLN A 299 13.18 40.19 -9.49
N TRP A 300 14.47 40.53 -9.49
CA TRP A 300 14.95 41.70 -8.75
C TRP A 300 14.45 43.02 -9.33
N GLU A 301 14.33 43.14 -10.65
CA GLU A 301 13.71 44.32 -11.27
C GLU A 301 12.27 44.49 -10.79
N GLN A 302 11.51 43.39 -10.68
CA GLN A 302 10.12 43.41 -10.19
C GLN A 302 10.00 43.75 -8.70
N ILE A 303 10.96 43.31 -7.88
CA ILE A 303 10.98 43.54 -6.42
C ILE A 303 11.67 44.87 -6.07
N GLY A 304 12.14 45.63 -7.08
CA GLY A 304 12.85 46.93 -7.02
C GLY A 304 12.56 47.82 -5.82
N THR A 305 11.29 48.18 -5.66
CA THR A 305 10.82 49.12 -4.64
C THR A 305 10.98 48.56 -3.22
N LEU A 306 10.65 47.28 -3.02
CA LEU A 306 10.63 46.64 -1.70
C LEU A 306 11.99 46.52 -1.03
N TYR A 307 13.06 46.26 -1.79
CA TYR A 307 14.40 46.13 -1.22
C TYR A 307 15.12 47.48 -1.08
N THR A 308 14.76 48.48 -1.90
CA THR A 308 15.30 49.84 -1.82
C THR A 308 14.86 50.52 -0.51
N ASP A 309 13.59 50.37 -0.13
CA ASP A 309 13.05 50.91 1.13
C ASP A 309 13.79 50.39 2.37
N LYS A 310 14.28 49.15 2.32
CA LYS A 310 15.04 48.52 3.40
C LYS A 310 16.56 48.62 3.23
N ALA A 311 17.06 49.24 2.17
CA ALA A 311 18.48 49.31 1.81
C ALA A 311 19.17 47.92 1.80
N ILE A 312 18.51 46.90 1.26
CA ILE A 312 19.06 45.53 1.23
C ILE A 312 20.04 45.37 0.06
N THR A 313 21.21 44.80 0.34
CA THR A 313 22.20 44.48 -0.70
C THR A 313 21.86 43.15 -1.37
N LEU A 314 21.72 43.15 -2.70
CA LEU A 314 21.42 41.96 -3.49
C LEU A 314 22.69 41.44 -4.18
N ARG A 315 22.90 40.13 -4.14
CA ARG A 315 24.04 39.48 -4.78
C ARG A 315 23.62 38.24 -5.56
N ASN A 316 23.78 38.30 -6.89
CA ASN A 316 23.68 37.14 -7.79
C ASN A 316 25.05 36.51 -7.97
N ASP A 317 25.29 35.36 -7.34
CA ASP A 317 26.49 34.56 -7.58
C ASP A 317 26.17 33.32 -8.43
N VAL A 318 25.02 33.30 -9.13
CA VAL A 318 24.70 32.23 -10.08
C VAL A 318 25.49 32.44 -11.37
N PRO A 319 26.21 31.42 -11.88
CA PRO A 319 26.92 31.53 -13.14
C PRO A 319 25.97 31.89 -14.30
N ARG A 320 26.40 32.77 -15.22
CA ARG A 320 25.59 33.22 -16.36
C ARG A 320 25.26 32.10 -17.34
N ASP A 321 26.10 31.07 -17.41
CA ASP A 321 25.95 29.85 -18.20
C ASP A 321 25.20 28.74 -17.43
N PHE A 322 24.63 29.04 -16.26
CA PHE A 322 23.84 28.09 -15.48
C PHE A 322 22.46 27.87 -16.13
N VAL A 323 22.41 26.90 -17.04
CA VAL A 323 21.20 26.45 -17.73
C VAL A 323 20.70 25.12 -17.15
N VAL A 324 19.38 25.02 -16.98
CA VAL A 324 18.65 23.80 -16.54
C VAL A 324 17.46 23.52 -17.46
N HIS A 325 17.06 22.26 -17.59
CA HIS A 325 15.82 21.90 -18.28
C HIS A 325 14.67 21.84 -17.28
N SER A 326 13.77 22.82 -17.32
CA SER A 326 12.64 22.86 -16.38
C SER A 326 11.46 23.64 -16.94
N ILE A 327 10.41 23.75 -16.13
CA ILE A 327 9.16 24.42 -16.49
C ILE A 327 9.27 25.87 -16.01
N TYR A 328 9.28 26.82 -16.96
CA TYR A 328 9.50 28.24 -16.68
C TYR A 328 8.56 28.78 -15.59
N ALA A 329 7.26 28.46 -15.67
CA ALA A 329 6.26 28.94 -14.73
C ALA A 329 6.52 28.48 -13.29
N ASP A 330 6.95 27.23 -13.13
CA ASP A 330 7.24 26.60 -11.84
C ASP A 330 8.47 27.24 -11.21
N VAL A 331 9.58 27.30 -11.95
CA VAL A 331 10.82 27.94 -11.48
C VAL A 331 10.60 29.42 -11.17
N ASN A 332 9.84 30.13 -12.01
CA ASN A 332 9.51 31.54 -11.78
C ASN A 332 8.71 31.74 -10.48
N THR A 333 7.70 30.90 -10.25
CA THR A 333 6.87 30.94 -9.02
C THR A 333 7.72 30.65 -7.78
N ILE A 334 8.64 29.69 -7.88
CA ILE A 334 9.57 29.36 -6.79
C ILE A 334 10.46 30.55 -6.47
N LEU A 335 11.13 31.11 -7.49
CA LEU A 335 12.02 32.25 -7.33
C LEU A 335 11.30 33.45 -6.72
N GLN A 336 10.12 33.78 -7.25
CA GLN A 336 9.31 34.89 -6.75
C GLN A 336 8.99 34.71 -5.26
N ASN A 337 8.50 33.54 -4.85
CA ASN A 337 8.14 33.28 -3.46
C ASN A 337 9.35 33.34 -2.51
N LEU A 338 10.46 32.72 -2.88
CA LEU A 338 11.65 32.68 -2.03
C LEU A 338 12.33 34.06 -1.94
N LEU A 339 12.45 34.79 -3.04
CA LEU A 339 13.06 36.13 -3.07
C LEU A 339 12.20 37.17 -2.33
N VAL A 340 10.88 37.16 -2.55
CA VAL A 340 9.97 38.06 -1.82
C VAL A 340 10.05 37.79 -0.32
N ASN A 341 10.08 36.51 0.11
CA ASN A 341 10.25 36.17 1.52
C ASN A 341 11.60 36.65 2.08
N ALA A 342 12.69 36.47 1.33
CA ALA A 342 14.03 36.91 1.72
C ALA A 342 14.12 38.45 1.90
N VAL A 343 13.37 39.24 1.13
CA VAL A 343 13.28 40.71 1.29
C VAL A 343 12.36 41.08 2.45
N LYS A 344 11.18 40.45 2.52
CA LYS A 344 10.14 40.76 3.49
C LYS A 344 10.57 40.51 4.93
N TYR A 345 11.27 39.41 5.19
CA TYR A 345 11.77 39.05 6.51
C TYR A 345 13.21 39.51 6.77
N ASN A 346 13.80 40.29 5.86
CA ASN A 346 15.10 40.90 6.08
C ASN A 346 15.07 42.09 7.05
N VAL A 347 16.24 42.41 7.58
CA VAL A 347 16.52 43.60 8.38
C VAL A 347 16.97 44.77 7.50
N GLN A 348 16.90 45.99 8.03
CA GLN A 348 17.39 47.19 7.33
C GLN A 348 18.91 47.12 7.15
N GLY A 349 19.40 47.38 5.93
CA GLY A 349 20.82 47.23 5.60
C GLY A 349 21.31 45.79 5.49
N GLY A 350 20.40 44.81 5.49
CA GLY A 350 20.73 43.39 5.33
C GLY A 350 21.22 43.03 3.93
N SER A 351 21.45 41.74 3.70
CA SER A 351 21.85 41.22 2.39
C SER A 351 21.07 39.96 2.00
N ILE A 352 20.99 39.73 0.69
CA ILE A 352 20.46 38.51 0.09
C ILE A 352 21.46 38.02 -0.95
N GLN A 353 21.89 36.78 -0.83
CA GLN A 353 22.83 36.11 -1.72
C GLN A 353 22.18 34.89 -2.36
N VAL A 354 22.25 34.80 -3.68
CA VAL A 354 21.75 33.65 -4.44
C VAL A 354 22.91 32.91 -5.08
N THR A 355 22.99 31.60 -4.85
CA THR A 355 24.01 30.72 -5.43
C THR A 355 23.34 29.50 -6.03
N ALA A 356 23.91 28.94 -7.09
CA ALA A 356 23.41 27.71 -7.69
C ALA A 356 24.55 26.77 -8.05
N PHE A 357 24.31 25.48 -7.90
CA PHE A 357 25.24 24.40 -8.21
C PHE A 357 24.49 23.30 -8.95
N LYS A 358 25.14 22.60 -9.87
CA LYS A 358 24.56 21.42 -10.53
C LYS A 358 25.59 20.31 -10.62
N ASP A 359 25.14 19.08 -10.44
CA ASP A 359 25.95 17.87 -10.63
C ASP A 359 25.47 17.11 -11.88
N HIS A 360 25.51 15.77 -11.88
CA HIS A 360 25.07 14.95 -13.02
C HIS A 360 23.60 14.53 -12.94
N GLN A 361 22.97 14.67 -11.77
CA GLN A 361 21.60 14.21 -11.51
C GLN A 361 20.68 15.33 -11.02
N TYR A 362 21.23 16.33 -10.34
CA TYR A 362 20.47 17.39 -9.68
C TYR A 362 21.11 18.76 -9.89
N TRP A 363 20.27 19.78 -9.78
CA TRP A 363 20.67 21.16 -9.57
C TRP A 363 20.10 21.68 -8.27
N GLN A 364 20.87 22.52 -7.59
CA GLN A 364 20.55 23.11 -6.31
C GLN A 364 20.62 24.63 -6.40
N LEU A 365 19.63 25.31 -5.86
CA LEU A 365 19.55 26.76 -5.69
C LEU A 365 19.50 27.10 -4.21
N ASN A 366 20.41 27.96 -3.76
CA ASN A 366 20.45 28.45 -2.39
C ASN A 366 20.20 29.95 -2.35
N ILE A 367 19.22 30.35 -1.56
CA ILE A 367 18.90 31.76 -1.28
C ILE A 367 19.19 31.99 0.21
N LYS A 368 20.21 32.81 0.48
CA LYS A 368 20.65 33.16 1.82
C LYS A 368 20.30 34.61 2.12
N ASP A 369 19.61 34.86 3.22
CA ASP A 369 19.35 36.20 3.76
C ASP A 369 20.00 36.40 5.13
N THR A 370 20.12 37.65 5.55
CA THR A 370 20.57 38.07 6.89
C THR A 370 19.40 38.60 7.73
N GLY A 371 18.20 38.07 7.52
CA GLY A 371 16.99 38.55 8.13
C GLY A 371 16.80 38.12 9.59
N ILE A 372 15.55 38.20 10.05
CA ILE A 372 15.18 37.91 11.44
C ILE A 372 15.40 36.44 11.84
N GLY A 373 15.53 35.53 10.87
CA GLY A 373 15.64 34.10 11.09
C GLY A 373 14.34 33.43 11.57
N ILE A 374 14.37 32.11 11.68
CA ILE A 374 13.23 31.25 12.01
C ILE A 374 13.61 30.35 13.19
N PRO A 375 12.82 30.36 14.29
CA PRO A 375 13.06 29.47 15.43
C PRO A 375 13.03 28.00 15.02
N THR A 376 13.90 27.17 15.61
CA THR A 376 14.01 25.74 15.29
C THR A 376 12.68 24.99 15.41
N SER A 377 11.84 25.35 16.38
CA SER A 377 10.51 24.75 16.59
C SER A 377 9.51 25.03 15.46
N GLN A 378 9.76 26.06 14.64
CA GLN A 378 8.88 26.48 13.56
C GLN A 378 9.37 26.00 12.19
N GLN A 379 10.65 25.63 12.05
CA GLN A 379 11.28 25.31 10.77
C GLN A 379 10.63 24.12 10.03
N SER A 380 10.10 23.13 10.74
CA SER A 380 9.35 22.03 10.12
C SER A 380 7.97 22.44 9.61
N ARG A 381 7.40 23.52 10.16
CA ARG A 381 6.02 23.95 9.94
C ARG A 381 5.89 25.05 8.89
N ILE A 382 6.98 25.72 8.50
CA ILE A 382 6.94 26.83 7.53
C ILE A 382 6.46 26.44 6.13
N PHE A 383 6.46 25.14 5.82
CA PHE A 383 5.94 24.59 4.57
C PHE A 383 4.46 24.16 4.68
N GLU A 384 3.86 24.22 5.86
CA GLU A 384 2.42 24.00 6.06
C GLU A 384 1.62 25.15 5.42
N ARG A 385 0.46 24.81 4.84
CA ARG A 385 -0.43 25.80 4.20
C ARG A 385 -1.00 26.74 5.27
N PHE A 386 -1.05 28.04 4.95
CA PHE A 386 -1.53 29.10 5.85
C PHE A 386 -0.72 29.28 7.15
N TYR A 387 0.42 28.60 7.29
CA TYR A 387 1.24 28.75 8.48
C TYR A 387 1.90 30.12 8.50
N ARG A 388 1.81 30.78 9.66
CA ARG A 388 2.46 32.04 9.97
C ARG A 388 3.09 31.88 11.35
N GLY A 389 4.30 32.40 11.54
CA GLY A 389 4.95 32.41 12.86
C GLY A 389 4.19 33.30 13.85
N ASP A 390 4.60 33.29 15.13
CA ASP A 390 3.84 33.87 16.24
C ASP A 390 3.24 35.27 15.96
N GLU A 391 1.92 35.31 16.13
CA GLU A 391 0.99 36.34 15.63
C GLU A 391 1.17 37.73 16.25
N SER A 392 1.88 37.88 17.37
CA SER A 392 1.97 39.17 18.09
C SER A 392 3.08 40.10 17.57
N ARG A 393 4.18 39.55 17.03
CA ARG A 393 5.30 40.33 16.47
C ARG A 393 5.25 40.45 14.95
N GLN A 394 4.75 39.44 14.23
CA GLN A 394 4.80 39.41 12.77
C GLN A 394 3.64 40.15 12.08
N ARG A 395 2.51 40.39 12.77
CA ARG A 395 1.38 41.18 12.24
C ARG A 395 1.76 42.60 11.82
N LYS A 396 2.78 43.19 12.44
CA LYS A 396 3.30 44.52 12.07
C LYS A 396 4.36 44.49 10.96
N ILE A 397 4.95 43.33 10.66
CA ILE A 397 6.15 43.21 9.82
C ILE A 397 5.82 42.69 8.42
N ALA A 398 4.73 41.94 8.24
CA ALA A 398 4.55 41.18 6.99
C ALA A 398 3.07 40.84 6.65
N ASN A 399 2.47 41.53 5.67
CA ASN A 399 1.21 41.13 5.02
C ASN A 399 1.46 39.92 4.11
N GLY A 400 1.23 38.70 4.59
CA GLY A 400 1.45 37.45 3.82
C GLY A 400 0.31 36.47 4.00
N THR A 401 0.01 35.72 2.93
CA THR A 401 -1.05 34.72 2.85
C THR A 401 -0.71 33.41 3.59
N GLY A 402 0.57 33.18 3.87
CA GLY A 402 1.04 31.90 4.43
C GLY A 402 1.02 30.73 3.43
N LEU A 403 0.75 31.00 2.15
CA LEU A 403 0.72 29.97 1.10
C LEU A 403 2.01 29.88 0.29
N GLY A 404 2.83 30.94 0.25
CA GLY A 404 3.98 31.00 -0.65
C GLY A 404 4.98 29.84 -0.50
N LEU A 405 5.41 29.52 0.72
CA LEU A 405 6.35 28.40 0.94
C LEU A 405 5.70 27.02 0.74
N ALA A 406 4.39 26.90 0.98
CA ALA A 406 3.66 25.68 0.69
C ALA A 406 3.56 25.44 -0.83
N ILE A 407 3.34 26.50 -1.62
CA ILE A 407 3.36 26.45 -3.09
C ILE A 407 4.74 26.00 -3.58
N VAL A 408 5.82 26.58 -3.03
CA VAL A 408 7.19 26.16 -3.37
C VAL A 408 7.39 24.67 -3.07
N ASN A 409 7.00 24.21 -1.88
CA ASN A 409 7.16 22.81 -1.49
C ASN A 409 6.38 21.85 -2.40
N GLU A 410 5.15 22.21 -2.79
CA GLU A 410 4.31 21.42 -3.71
C GLU A 410 4.94 21.33 -5.11
N ILE A 411 5.38 22.47 -5.68
CA ILE A 411 6.03 22.49 -6.99
C ILE A 411 7.32 21.67 -6.96
N VAL A 412 8.17 21.84 -5.95
CA VAL A 412 9.42 21.07 -5.81
C VAL A 412 9.14 19.57 -5.69
N SER A 413 8.15 19.19 -4.87
CA SER A 413 7.75 17.79 -4.68
C SER A 413 7.17 17.16 -5.96
N LYS A 414 6.38 17.93 -6.74
CA LYS A 414 5.85 17.51 -8.05
C LYS A 414 6.98 17.09 -9.01
N HIS A 415 8.13 17.73 -8.91
CA HIS A 415 9.32 17.45 -9.72
C HIS A 415 10.29 16.46 -9.05
N ASN A 416 9.87 15.74 -8.01
CA ASN A 416 10.74 14.83 -7.23
C ASN A 416 11.98 15.53 -6.62
N GLY A 417 11.89 16.84 -6.40
CA GLY A 417 12.92 17.63 -5.73
C GLY A 417 12.75 17.66 -4.21
N THR A 418 13.64 18.38 -3.53
CA THR A 418 13.54 18.64 -2.09
C THR A 418 13.83 20.10 -1.77
N ILE A 419 13.15 20.66 -0.77
CA ILE A 419 13.46 21.98 -0.23
C ILE A 419 13.82 21.86 1.25
N LYS A 420 14.88 22.55 1.67
CA LYS A 420 15.37 22.56 3.05
C LYS A 420 15.56 23.99 3.54
N VAL A 421 15.41 24.16 4.84
CA VAL A 421 15.67 25.42 5.54
C VAL A 421 16.78 25.21 6.56
N GLN A 422 17.71 26.16 6.62
CA GLN A 422 18.67 26.31 7.71
C GLN A 422 18.57 27.74 8.20
N SER A 423 18.15 27.94 9.44
CA SER A 423 17.90 29.28 9.96
C SER A 423 18.29 29.41 11.43
N GLN A 424 18.73 30.61 11.80
CA GLN A 424 18.99 30.97 13.19
C GLN A 424 18.43 32.37 13.46
N VAL A 425 17.69 32.49 14.55
CA VAL A 425 17.05 33.75 14.96
C VAL A 425 18.11 34.85 15.13
N GLY A 426 17.90 35.99 14.47
CA GLY A 426 18.80 37.15 14.47
C GLY A 426 20.04 37.02 13.57
N VAL A 427 20.23 35.89 12.89
CA VAL A 427 21.35 35.66 11.96
C VAL A 427 20.88 35.67 10.51
N GLY A 428 19.77 34.97 10.23
CA GLY A 428 19.20 34.88 8.88
C GLY A 428 18.78 33.46 8.51
N THR A 429 18.40 33.28 7.24
CA THR A 429 17.87 32.02 6.72
C THR A 429 18.56 31.64 5.42
N VAL A 430 18.79 30.35 5.24
CA VAL A 430 19.21 29.73 3.97
C VAL A 430 18.12 28.77 3.53
N MET A 431 17.50 29.08 2.39
CA MET A 431 16.57 28.19 1.70
C MET A 431 17.32 27.47 0.59
N SER A 432 17.38 26.14 0.65
CA SER A 432 18.07 25.30 -0.32
C SER A 432 17.06 24.42 -1.05
N MET A 433 16.87 24.65 -2.34
CA MET A 433 16.03 23.82 -3.21
C MET A 433 16.92 22.94 -4.08
N THR A 434 16.60 21.65 -4.18
CA THR A 434 17.26 20.69 -5.07
C THR A 434 16.23 20.08 -6.00
N MET A 435 16.53 20.02 -7.29
CA MET A 435 15.64 19.54 -8.35
C MET A 435 16.42 18.63 -9.30
N PRO A 436 15.81 17.60 -9.90
CA PRO A 436 16.44 16.82 -10.97
C PRO A 436 16.81 17.69 -12.16
N LEU A 437 17.90 17.32 -12.86
CA LEU A 437 18.40 18.00 -14.07
C LEU A 437 17.60 17.72 -15.33
#